data_AF-A0A7C3LXA1-F1
#
_entry.id   AF-A0A7C3LXA1-F1
#
_cell.length_a   1.000
_cell.length_b   1.000
_cell.length_c   1.000
_cell.angle_alpha   90.00
_cell.angle_beta   90.00
_cell.angle_gamma   90.00
#
_symmetry.space_group_name_H-M   'P 1'
#
loop_
_entity.id
_entity.type
_entity.pdbx_description
1 polymer ?
#
loop_
_entity_poly.entity_id
_entity_poly.type
_entity_poly.pdbx_seq_one_letter_code
_entity_poly.pdbx_strand_id
1 'polypeptide(L)'
;PSPSPGQMGTPTCTSTLTRAPIRTPTSTQTLTRIYTPTRTRQMTDTPRPSATPYPTCNLSITICISEFLPAPGSAIDWDGNGEANYRDEWIELHNASIEDLDLHGWKLDDRAGGGSQPYTFPAGTKLLAGEYHAYYLRDTGIALNNSGGDDVRLLAPDGTVVDSVSYEQTAYDVSYSRLGECTGDWTTTLPPSPGRANPVATPIPASMSLYLPLIQRPRS
;
A
#
# COMPACT_ATOMS: atom_id res chain seq x y z
N PRO A 1 -21.16 28.81 33.63
CA PRO A 1 -20.38 28.83 32.38
C PRO A 1 -19.08 28.04 32.53
N SER A 2 -19.07 26.82 31.99
CA SER A 2 -17.90 25.93 31.92
C SER A 2 -16.88 26.45 30.90
N PRO A 3 -15.57 26.26 31.11
CA PRO A 3 -14.58 26.44 30.06
C PRO A 3 -14.61 25.27 29.05
N SER A 4 -14.54 25.64 27.77
CA SER A 4 -14.50 24.78 26.59
C SER A 4 -13.17 24.00 26.50
N PRO A 5 -13.14 22.70 26.12
CA PRO A 5 -11.90 21.98 25.86
C PRO A 5 -11.29 22.44 24.53
N GLY A 6 -9.99 22.77 24.56
CA GLY A 6 -9.19 23.09 23.37
C GLY A 6 -9.05 21.89 22.44
N GLN A 7 -9.11 22.16 21.13
CA GLN A 7 -8.83 21.18 20.08
C GLN A 7 -7.39 20.67 20.21
N MET A 8 -7.26 19.35 20.36
CA MET A 8 -5.99 18.65 20.28
C MET A 8 -5.75 18.32 18.80
N GLY A 9 -4.77 18.98 18.19
CA GLY A 9 -4.35 18.67 16.83
C GLY A 9 -3.85 17.23 16.75
N THR A 10 -4.34 16.47 15.78
CA THR A 10 -3.86 15.13 15.45
C THR A 10 -2.44 15.23 14.86
N PRO A 11 -1.43 14.53 15.41
CA PRO A 11 -0.09 14.58 14.86
C PRO A 11 -0.04 13.83 13.51
N THR A 12 0.34 14.54 12.45
CA THR A 12 0.67 13.95 11.15
C THR A 12 2.14 13.53 11.17
N CYS A 13 2.41 12.25 10.98
CA CYS A 13 3.78 11.73 10.93
C CYS A 13 4.39 12.02 9.56
N THR A 14 5.44 12.86 9.52
CA THR A 14 6.30 13.04 8.32
C THR A 14 7.63 12.34 8.61
N SER A 15 7.95 11.27 7.87
CA SER A 15 9.22 10.56 8.01
C SER A 15 10.33 11.28 7.24
N THR A 16 11.42 11.64 7.92
CA THR A 16 12.63 12.19 7.29
C THR A 16 13.75 11.17 7.41
N LEU A 17 14.26 10.67 6.27
CA LEU A 17 15.35 9.70 6.22
C LEU A 17 16.68 10.37 6.60
N THR A 18 17.33 9.91 7.68
CA THR A 18 18.71 10.30 8.03
C THR A 18 19.60 9.07 7.94
N ARG A 19 20.53 9.03 6.98
CA ARG A 19 21.46 7.89 6.78
C ARG A 19 22.58 7.93 7.82
N ALA A 20 22.80 6.83 8.54
CA ALA A 20 23.88 6.70 9.52
C ALA A 20 25.27 6.55 8.85
N PRO A 21 26.37 7.00 9.50
CA PRO A 21 27.71 6.91 8.93
C PRO A 21 28.32 5.51 9.10
N ILE A 22 28.95 5.00 8.04
CA ILE A 22 29.70 3.74 8.01
C ILE A 22 31.06 3.93 8.69
N ARG A 23 31.42 3.08 9.66
CA ARG A 23 32.77 3.04 10.26
C ARG A 23 33.58 1.89 9.67
N THR A 24 34.76 2.19 9.14
CA THR A 24 35.74 1.23 8.63
C THR A 24 36.73 0.85 9.75
N PRO A 25 37.03 -0.45 9.99
CA PRO A 25 38.10 -0.84 10.91
C PRO A 25 39.47 -0.74 10.21
N THR A 26 40.47 -0.15 10.87
CA THR A 26 41.87 -0.09 10.40
C THR A 26 42.76 -0.94 11.31
N SER A 27 43.63 -1.75 10.71
CA SER A 27 44.48 -2.76 11.36
C SER A 27 45.75 -2.19 12.02
N THR A 28 46.22 -2.96 13.01
CA THR A 28 47.30 -2.80 13.99
C THR A 28 48.72 -2.77 13.41
N GLN A 29 49.63 -2.01 14.06
CA GLN A 29 51.06 -2.32 14.12
C GLN A 29 51.61 -2.17 15.56
N THR A 30 52.52 -3.09 15.91
CA THR A 30 53.14 -3.29 17.23
C THR A 30 54.56 -2.74 17.24
N LEU A 31 54.93 -1.93 18.25
CA LEU A 31 56.32 -1.75 18.69
C LEU A 31 56.43 -1.54 20.21
N THR A 32 57.46 -2.14 20.79
CA THR A 32 57.72 -2.32 22.23
C THR A 32 58.58 -1.19 22.81
N ARG A 33 58.18 -0.53 23.92
CA ARG A 33 59.14 0.05 24.88
C ARG A 33 58.56 0.41 26.28
N ILE A 34 59.22 -0.15 27.30
CA ILE A 34 59.58 0.30 28.67
C ILE A 34 58.63 1.22 29.47
N TYR A 35 58.27 0.72 30.65
CA TYR A 35 57.39 1.27 31.70
C TYR A 35 57.73 2.69 32.18
N THR A 36 56.70 3.53 32.24
CA THR A 36 56.59 4.76 33.04
C THR A 36 55.20 4.73 33.71
N PRO A 37 55.01 5.10 35.00
CA PRO A 37 53.69 4.99 35.63
C PRO A 37 52.79 6.10 35.10
N THR A 38 51.94 5.76 34.12
CA THR A 38 50.92 6.66 33.58
C THR A 38 49.73 6.70 34.53
N ARG A 39 49.40 7.90 35.02
CA ARG A 39 48.18 8.18 35.79
C ARG A 39 46.95 7.67 35.04
N THR A 40 46.29 6.64 35.55
CA THR A 40 45.06 6.08 34.98
C THR A 40 43.95 7.13 35.02
N ARG A 41 43.61 7.73 33.88
CA ARG A 41 42.29 8.38 33.73
C ARG A 41 41.28 7.25 33.66
N GLN A 42 40.49 7.10 34.71
CA GLN A 42 39.28 6.29 34.70
C GLN A 42 38.37 6.85 33.60
N MET A 43 38.13 6.07 32.55
CA MET A 43 37.10 6.40 31.57
C MET A 43 35.76 6.19 32.26
N THR A 44 35.02 7.29 32.45
CA THR A 44 33.62 7.23 32.85
C THR A 44 32.85 6.59 31.71
N ASP A 45 32.26 5.41 31.93
CA ASP A 45 31.30 4.82 30.99
C ASP A 45 30.24 5.88 30.68
N THR A 46 30.20 6.31 29.43
CA THR A 46 29.13 7.18 28.96
C THR A 46 27.88 6.30 28.91
N PRO A 47 26.79 6.63 29.63
CA PRO A 47 25.58 5.84 29.54
C PRO A 47 25.16 5.79 28.08
N ARG A 48 25.11 4.57 27.52
CA ARG A 48 24.53 4.33 26.19
C ARG A 48 23.16 5.01 26.18
N PRO A 49 22.82 5.85 25.19
CA PRO A 49 21.49 6.44 25.14
C PRO A 49 20.49 5.29 25.22
N SER A 50 19.68 5.32 26.28
CA SER A 50 18.56 4.41 26.45
C SER A 50 17.76 4.49 25.17
N ALA A 51 17.51 3.35 24.52
CA ALA A 51 16.64 3.32 23.36
C ALA A 51 15.32 3.97 23.77
N THR A 52 15.06 5.16 23.23
CA THR A 52 13.78 5.83 23.41
C THR A 52 12.76 4.88 22.77
N PRO A 53 11.73 4.41 23.49
CA PRO A 53 10.68 3.67 22.85
C PRO A 53 10.07 4.61 21.81
N TYR A 54 10.38 4.36 20.55
CA TYR A 54 9.70 5.02 19.44
C TYR A 54 8.22 4.71 19.60
N PRO A 55 7.32 5.68 19.36
CA PRO A 55 5.90 5.40 19.37
C PRO A 55 5.67 4.21 18.43
N THR A 56 5.25 3.08 19.00
CA THR A 56 4.87 1.90 18.21
C THR A 56 3.65 2.31 17.42
N CYS A 57 3.87 2.67 16.16
CA CYS A 57 2.79 2.73 15.20
C CYS A 57 2.17 1.33 15.20
N ASN A 58 0.88 1.26 15.48
CA ASN A 58 0.11 0.03 15.47
C ASN A 58 0.21 -0.62 14.07
N LEU A 59 1.05 -1.64 13.93
CA LEU A 59 1.32 -2.42 12.71
C LEU A 59 0.23 -3.46 12.40
N SER A 60 -1.04 -3.16 12.67
CA SER A 60 -2.13 -4.09 12.36
C SER A 60 -2.68 -3.86 10.96
N ILE A 61 -1.82 -4.08 9.95
CA ILE A 61 -2.08 -4.67 8.62
C ILE A 61 -0.84 -4.39 7.76
N THR A 62 -0.04 -5.44 7.53
CA THR A 62 1.24 -5.43 6.80
C THR A 62 1.03 -5.58 5.29
N ILE A 63 -0.08 -6.19 4.88
CA ILE A 63 -0.47 -6.45 3.50
C ILE A 63 -1.98 -6.34 3.33
N CYS A 64 -2.44 -5.78 2.23
CA CYS A 64 -3.86 -5.59 1.93
C CYS A 64 -4.17 -5.69 0.44
N ILE A 65 -5.45 -5.72 0.12
CA ILE A 65 -5.95 -5.48 -1.23
C ILE A 65 -6.00 -3.95 -1.42
N SER A 66 -5.24 -3.43 -2.38
CA SER A 66 -5.17 -1.98 -2.66
C SER A 66 -6.13 -1.55 -3.74
N GLU A 67 -6.31 -2.37 -4.77
CA GLU A 67 -7.14 -2.06 -5.92
C GLU A 67 -7.58 -3.35 -6.60
N PHE A 68 -8.71 -3.34 -7.31
CA PHE A 68 -9.09 -4.44 -8.19
C PHE A 68 -9.98 -3.95 -9.34
N LEU A 69 -9.87 -4.58 -10.50
CA LEU A 69 -10.65 -4.28 -11.69
C LEU A 69 -11.45 -5.53 -12.09
N PRO A 70 -12.77 -5.60 -11.78
CA PRO A 70 -13.58 -6.77 -12.14
C PRO A 70 -13.95 -6.84 -13.61
N ALA A 71 -14.12 -5.70 -14.29
CA ALA A 71 -14.60 -5.67 -15.67
C ALA A 71 -13.63 -4.94 -16.59
N PRO A 72 -12.58 -5.59 -17.11
CA PRO A 72 -11.80 -5.03 -18.19
C PRO A 72 -12.67 -4.80 -19.43
N GLY A 73 -12.49 -3.65 -20.07
CA GLY A 73 -13.05 -3.39 -21.38
C GLY A 73 -12.25 -4.08 -22.49
N SER A 74 -12.56 -3.71 -23.73
CA SER A 74 -11.84 -4.18 -24.93
C SER A 74 -10.93 -3.10 -25.54
N ALA A 75 -10.76 -1.98 -24.83
CA ALA A 75 -10.03 -0.82 -25.32
C ALA A 75 -8.62 -0.69 -24.70
N ILE A 76 -8.40 -1.26 -23.51
CA ILE A 76 -7.17 -1.11 -22.75
C ILE A 76 -6.61 -2.52 -22.49
N ASP A 77 -5.37 -2.73 -22.91
CA ASP A 77 -4.58 -3.93 -22.60
C ASP A 77 -3.91 -3.70 -21.24
N TRP A 78 -4.58 -4.10 -20.16
CA TRP A 78 -4.10 -3.81 -18.81
C TRP A 78 -2.91 -4.68 -18.41
N ASP A 79 -2.76 -5.83 -19.05
CA ASP A 79 -1.77 -6.85 -18.68
C ASP A 79 -0.50 -6.82 -19.57
N GLY A 80 -0.53 -5.98 -20.61
CA GLY A 80 0.57 -5.65 -21.52
C GLY A 80 0.93 -6.76 -22.52
N ASN A 81 0.03 -7.73 -22.75
CA ASN A 81 0.32 -8.88 -23.63
C ASN A 81 0.08 -8.61 -25.13
N GLY A 82 -0.48 -7.45 -25.48
CA GLY A 82 -0.84 -7.07 -26.85
C GLY A 82 -2.32 -7.27 -27.21
N GLU A 83 -3.15 -7.78 -26.30
CA GLU A 83 -4.57 -8.07 -26.51
C GLU A 83 -5.42 -7.54 -25.34
N ALA A 84 -6.21 -6.49 -25.58
CA ALA A 84 -7.19 -6.00 -24.61
C ALA A 84 -8.40 -6.95 -24.52
N ASN A 85 -8.52 -7.69 -23.41
CA ASN A 85 -9.56 -8.71 -23.27
C ASN A 85 -9.98 -8.94 -21.81
N TYR A 86 -10.99 -9.79 -21.59
CA TYR A 86 -11.55 -10.04 -20.25
C TYR A 86 -10.55 -10.68 -19.26
N ARG A 87 -9.45 -11.25 -19.73
CA ARG A 87 -8.40 -11.86 -18.89
C ARG A 87 -7.45 -10.85 -18.27
N ASP A 88 -7.60 -9.60 -18.67
CA ASP A 88 -6.93 -8.44 -18.11
C ASP A 88 -7.57 -8.00 -16.78
N GLU A 89 -8.49 -8.80 -16.21
CA GLU A 89 -9.08 -8.61 -14.89
C GLU A 89 -7.99 -8.82 -13.84
N TRP A 90 -7.98 -8.07 -12.75
CA TRP A 90 -6.91 -8.18 -11.77
C TRP A 90 -7.30 -7.77 -10.36
N ILE A 91 -6.53 -8.30 -9.41
CA ILE A 91 -6.53 -7.93 -7.99
C ILE A 91 -5.13 -7.46 -7.64
N GLU A 92 -5.00 -6.29 -7.04
CA GLU A 92 -3.73 -5.73 -6.60
C GLU A 92 -3.55 -5.87 -5.09
N LEU A 93 -2.36 -6.35 -4.72
CA LEU A 93 -1.91 -6.39 -3.34
C LEU A 93 -0.88 -5.30 -3.09
N HIS A 94 -0.95 -4.71 -1.90
CA HIS A 94 0.04 -3.77 -1.39
C HIS A 94 0.69 -4.28 -0.11
N ASN A 95 2.02 -4.26 -0.06
CA ASN A 95 2.79 -4.48 1.16
C ASN A 95 3.11 -3.12 1.83
N ALA A 96 2.31 -2.74 2.82
CA ALA A 96 2.48 -1.48 3.57
C ALA A 96 3.65 -1.50 4.57
N SER A 97 4.41 -2.58 4.62
CA SER A 97 5.52 -2.74 5.56
C SER A 97 6.87 -2.31 5.01
N ILE A 98 7.86 -2.29 5.90
CA ILE A 98 9.25 -1.96 5.56
C ILE A 98 10.10 -3.22 5.27
N GLU A 99 9.48 -4.40 5.27
CA GLU A 99 10.15 -5.68 5.02
C GLU A 99 9.51 -6.39 3.82
N ASP A 100 10.30 -7.20 3.12
CA ASP A 100 9.77 -8.04 2.04
C ASP A 100 8.89 -9.16 2.64
N LEU A 101 7.75 -9.41 2.01
CA LEU A 101 6.83 -10.47 2.41
C LEU A 101 6.98 -11.68 1.49
N ASP A 102 7.12 -12.87 2.08
CA ASP A 102 6.97 -14.14 1.38
C ASP A 102 5.48 -14.50 1.32
N LEU A 103 4.94 -14.60 0.11
CA LEU A 103 3.54 -14.92 -0.12
C LEU A 103 3.29 -16.43 -0.24
N HIS A 104 4.30 -17.28 -0.09
CA HIS A 104 4.09 -18.73 -0.19
C HIS A 104 2.93 -19.22 0.68
N GLY A 105 1.93 -19.84 0.02
CA GLY A 105 0.77 -20.43 0.67
C GLY A 105 -0.36 -19.46 1.00
N TRP A 106 -0.14 -18.14 0.85
CA TRP A 106 -1.22 -17.16 0.86
C TRP A 106 -2.19 -17.42 -0.28
N LYS A 107 -3.41 -16.88 -0.18
CA LYS A 107 -4.43 -17.10 -1.21
C LYS A 107 -5.20 -15.84 -1.58
N LEU A 108 -5.50 -15.72 -2.87
CA LEU A 108 -6.58 -14.89 -3.39
C LEU A 108 -7.82 -15.76 -3.61
N ASP A 109 -8.99 -15.19 -3.37
CA ASP A 109 -10.28 -15.87 -3.51
C ASP A 109 -11.38 -14.84 -3.82
N ASP A 110 -12.30 -15.18 -4.70
CA ASP A 110 -13.46 -14.35 -5.07
C ASP A 110 -14.69 -14.68 -4.22
N ARG A 111 -14.75 -15.87 -3.60
CA ARG A 111 -15.91 -16.22 -2.78
C ARG A 111 -15.66 -17.38 -1.82
N ALA A 112 -16.01 -17.17 -0.54
CA ALA A 112 -15.90 -18.23 0.45
C ALA A 112 -16.72 -19.49 0.09
N GLY A 113 -16.02 -20.56 -0.28
CA GLY A 113 -16.64 -21.86 -0.58
C GLY A 113 -17.44 -21.89 -1.89
N GLY A 114 -17.22 -20.93 -2.79
CA GLY A 114 -17.86 -20.86 -4.10
C GLY A 114 -16.96 -20.10 -5.09
N GLY A 115 -17.52 -19.62 -6.20
CA GLY A 115 -16.76 -18.81 -7.16
C GLY A 115 -15.73 -19.62 -7.95
N SER A 116 -14.63 -18.96 -8.29
CA SER A 116 -13.45 -19.56 -8.92
C SER A 116 -12.65 -20.42 -7.93
N GLN A 117 -11.62 -21.14 -8.40
CA GLN A 117 -10.73 -21.84 -7.47
C GLN A 117 -9.78 -20.84 -6.81
N PRO A 118 -9.65 -20.85 -5.46
CA PRO A 118 -8.70 -19.97 -4.79
C PRO A 118 -7.28 -20.13 -5.33
N TYR A 119 -6.65 -19.02 -5.70
CA TYR A 119 -5.29 -19.00 -6.19
C TYR A 119 -4.34 -19.05 -5.00
N THR A 120 -3.49 -20.09 -4.93
CA THR A 120 -2.47 -20.21 -3.88
C THR A 120 -1.12 -19.78 -4.43
N PHE A 121 -0.51 -18.78 -3.80
CA PHE A 121 0.79 -18.26 -4.21
C PHE A 121 1.88 -19.34 -4.08
N PRO A 122 2.66 -19.59 -5.15
CA PRO A 122 3.72 -20.58 -5.13
C PRO A 122 4.91 -20.13 -4.27
N ALA A 123 5.72 -21.08 -3.85
CA ALA A 123 6.96 -20.81 -3.13
C ALA A 123 7.89 -19.88 -3.93
N GLY A 124 8.52 -18.94 -3.23
CA GLY A 124 9.43 -17.95 -3.84
C GLY A 124 8.73 -16.70 -4.37
N THR A 125 7.39 -16.62 -4.29
CA THR A 125 6.66 -15.37 -4.54
C THR A 125 6.93 -14.37 -3.42
N LYS A 126 7.44 -13.20 -3.77
CA LYS A 126 7.69 -12.13 -2.82
C LYS A 126 6.96 -10.86 -3.24
N LEU A 127 6.49 -10.12 -2.25
CA LEU A 127 6.01 -8.76 -2.40
C LEU A 127 6.94 -7.86 -1.58
N LEU A 128 7.75 -7.04 -2.27
CA LEU A 128 8.79 -6.23 -1.64
C LEU A 128 8.19 -5.16 -0.73
N ALA A 129 9.01 -4.62 0.17
CA ALA A 129 8.60 -3.52 1.06
C ALA A 129 8.03 -2.34 0.26
N GLY A 130 6.80 -1.93 0.58
CA GLY A 130 6.10 -0.82 -0.11
C GLY A 130 5.59 -1.14 -1.51
N GLU A 131 5.76 -2.37 -2.01
CA GLU A 131 5.38 -2.75 -3.37
C GLU A 131 3.86 -2.85 -3.54
N TYR A 132 3.41 -2.50 -4.74
CA TYR A 132 2.07 -2.76 -5.27
C TYR A 132 2.23 -3.75 -6.43
N HIS A 133 1.44 -4.81 -6.46
CA HIS A 133 1.50 -5.81 -7.53
C HIS A 133 0.11 -6.28 -7.95
N ALA A 134 -0.22 -6.09 -9.23
CA ALA A 134 -1.46 -6.55 -9.84
C ALA A 134 -1.32 -8.00 -10.30
N TYR A 135 -2.22 -8.86 -9.82
CA TYR A 135 -2.31 -10.27 -10.19
C TYR A 135 -3.52 -10.47 -11.09
N TYR A 136 -3.26 -10.84 -12.34
CA TYR A 136 -4.28 -10.90 -13.39
C TYR A 136 -5.01 -12.24 -13.43
N LEU A 137 -6.25 -12.25 -13.94
CA LEU A 137 -7.07 -13.45 -14.16
C LEU A 137 -6.35 -14.47 -15.04
N ARG A 138 -5.61 -14.01 -16.05
CA ARG A 138 -4.81 -14.91 -16.90
C ARG A 138 -3.81 -15.77 -16.11
N ASP A 139 -3.30 -15.25 -14.99
CA ASP A 139 -2.22 -15.85 -14.21
C ASP A 139 -2.77 -16.57 -12.97
N THR A 140 -3.79 -16.01 -12.33
CA THR A 140 -4.37 -16.52 -11.07
C THR A 140 -5.55 -17.46 -11.29
N GLY A 141 -6.31 -17.25 -12.37
CA GLY A 141 -7.61 -17.90 -12.59
C GLY A 141 -8.73 -17.40 -11.68
N ILE A 142 -8.49 -16.37 -10.86
CA ILE A 142 -9.55 -15.70 -10.09
C ILE A 142 -10.42 -14.92 -11.05
N ALA A 143 -11.74 -15.13 -10.98
CA ALA A 143 -12.71 -14.50 -11.85
C ALA A 143 -13.76 -13.75 -11.03
N LEU A 144 -13.80 -12.43 -11.20
CA LEU A 144 -14.66 -11.52 -10.47
C LEU A 144 -15.98 -11.29 -11.23
N ASN A 145 -17.10 -11.34 -10.51
CA ASN A 145 -18.42 -11.15 -11.13
C ASN A 145 -18.73 -9.67 -11.41
N ASN A 146 -18.94 -9.34 -12.69
CA ASN A 146 -19.29 -7.97 -13.12
C ASN A 146 -20.59 -7.40 -12.52
N SER A 147 -21.50 -8.28 -12.07
CA SER A 147 -22.81 -7.92 -11.53
C SER A 147 -23.36 -9.01 -10.61
N GLY A 148 -24.21 -8.62 -9.67
CA GLY A 148 -24.91 -9.56 -8.79
C GLY A 148 -24.15 -9.91 -7.51
N GLY A 149 -23.11 -9.15 -7.20
CA GLY A 149 -22.31 -9.32 -6.01
C GLY A 149 -21.10 -10.24 -6.18
N ASP A 150 -19.96 -9.84 -5.62
CA ASP A 150 -18.83 -10.74 -5.35
C ASP A 150 -17.97 -10.25 -4.20
N ASP A 151 -17.05 -11.10 -3.76
CA ASP A 151 -16.01 -10.75 -2.81
C ASP A 151 -14.63 -10.69 -3.49
N VAL A 152 -13.69 -10.00 -2.84
CA VAL A 152 -12.25 -10.13 -3.10
C VAL A 152 -11.59 -10.35 -1.75
N ARG A 153 -10.92 -11.49 -1.60
CA ARG A 153 -10.44 -11.97 -0.30
C ARG A 153 -8.95 -12.30 -0.38
N LEU A 154 -8.21 -11.83 0.60
CA LEU A 154 -6.83 -12.20 0.86
C LEU A 154 -6.77 -13.08 2.11
N LEU A 155 -6.23 -14.28 1.98
CA LEU A 155 -6.11 -15.23 3.07
C LEU A 155 -4.64 -15.57 3.36
N ALA A 156 -4.33 -15.67 4.65
CA ALA A 156 -3.06 -16.21 5.12
C ALA A 156 -2.97 -17.74 4.88
N PRO A 157 -1.77 -18.35 4.95
CA PRO A 157 -1.59 -19.78 4.71
C PRO A 157 -2.39 -20.69 5.64
N ASP A 158 -2.72 -20.22 6.85
CA ASP A 158 -3.55 -20.96 7.82
C ASP A 158 -5.06 -20.87 7.52
N GLY A 159 -5.45 -20.12 6.49
CA GLY A 159 -6.84 -19.89 6.09
C GLY A 159 -7.51 -18.70 6.75
N THR A 160 -6.81 -17.94 7.60
CA THR A 160 -7.33 -16.70 8.19
C THR A 160 -7.52 -15.65 7.10
N VAL A 161 -8.69 -15.00 7.07
CA VAL A 161 -8.93 -13.86 6.18
C VAL A 161 -8.17 -12.65 6.74
N VAL A 162 -7.22 -12.15 5.95
CA VAL A 162 -6.40 -10.98 6.31
C VAL A 162 -7.06 -9.70 5.81
N ASP A 163 -7.66 -9.74 4.63
CA ASP A 163 -8.39 -8.62 4.05
C ASP A 163 -9.53 -9.11 3.17
N SER A 164 -10.59 -8.31 3.07
CA SER A 164 -11.78 -8.64 2.30
C SER A 164 -12.53 -7.38 1.92
N VAL A 165 -13.11 -7.39 0.72
CA VAL A 165 -14.05 -6.38 0.24
C VAL A 165 -15.15 -7.06 -0.56
N SER A 166 -16.39 -6.60 -0.40
CA SER A 166 -17.52 -7.03 -1.20
C SER A 166 -17.99 -5.88 -2.08
N TYR A 167 -18.43 -6.16 -3.29
CA TYR A 167 -18.98 -5.19 -4.22
C TYR A 167 -20.18 -5.78 -4.98
N GLU A 168 -21.08 -4.94 -5.49
CA GLU A 168 -22.37 -5.39 -6.06
C GLU A 168 -22.38 -5.44 -7.60
N GLN A 169 -21.79 -4.43 -8.23
CA GLN A 169 -21.79 -4.24 -9.69
C GLN A 169 -20.66 -3.31 -10.09
N THR A 170 -20.09 -3.50 -11.27
CA THR A 170 -19.06 -2.61 -11.82
C THR A 170 -19.39 -2.13 -13.24
N ALA A 171 -18.62 -1.17 -13.72
CA ALA A 171 -18.60 -0.74 -15.12
C ALA A 171 -17.26 -1.14 -15.76
N TYR A 172 -17.23 -1.20 -17.10
CA TYR A 172 -15.99 -1.51 -17.82
C TYR A 172 -14.90 -0.48 -17.54
N ASP A 173 -13.68 -0.98 -17.33
CA ASP A 173 -12.47 -0.18 -17.06
C ASP A 173 -12.57 0.71 -15.81
N VAL A 174 -13.45 0.34 -14.86
CA VAL A 174 -13.59 0.98 -13.55
C VAL A 174 -13.10 0.04 -12.46
N SER A 175 -11.99 0.43 -11.81
CA SER A 175 -11.47 -0.25 -10.65
C SER A 175 -12.13 0.23 -9.36
N TYR A 176 -12.10 -0.64 -8.35
CA TYR A 176 -12.30 -0.27 -6.97
C TYR A 176 -10.95 -0.03 -6.34
N SER A 177 -10.69 1.20 -5.92
CA SER A 177 -9.42 1.64 -5.34
C SER A 177 -9.61 1.93 -3.85
N ARG A 178 -8.73 1.39 -3.01
CA ARG A 178 -8.69 1.69 -1.57
C ARG A 178 -7.99 3.03 -1.34
N LEU A 179 -8.61 3.91 -0.56
CA LEU A 179 -8.00 5.18 -0.15
C LEU A 179 -6.98 4.92 0.99
N GLY A 180 -5.74 5.38 0.82
CA GLY A 180 -4.68 5.24 1.81
C GLY A 180 -4.04 3.85 1.88
N GLU A 181 -3.06 3.70 2.77
CA GLU A 181 -2.21 2.50 2.90
C GLU A 181 -2.91 1.41 3.73
N CYS A 182 -3.84 0.66 3.13
CA CYS A 182 -4.52 -0.51 3.71
C CYS A 182 -5.69 -0.33 4.69
N THR A 183 -6.11 0.89 5.04
CA THR A 183 -7.18 1.07 6.07
C THR A 183 -8.31 2.01 5.69
N GLY A 184 -8.25 2.68 4.54
CA GLY A 184 -9.31 3.63 4.16
C GLY A 184 -10.42 3.01 3.33
N ASP A 185 -11.38 3.88 3.02
CA ASP A 185 -12.59 3.53 2.28
C ASP A 185 -12.29 3.18 0.82
N TRP A 186 -13.21 2.44 0.19
CA TRP A 186 -13.15 2.12 -1.24
C TRP A 186 -13.83 3.20 -2.09
N THR A 187 -13.27 3.47 -3.26
CA THR A 187 -13.85 4.38 -4.26
C THR A 187 -13.71 3.80 -5.67
N THR A 188 -14.56 4.24 -6.59
CA THR A 188 -14.50 3.91 -8.03
C THR A 188 -14.23 5.12 -8.92
N THR A 189 -13.82 6.24 -8.30
CA THR A 189 -13.63 7.53 -8.99
C THR A 189 -12.19 7.80 -9.39
N LEU A 190 -11.26 6.96 -8.94
CA LEU A 190 -9.84 7.06 -9.30
C LEU A 190 -9.59 6.29 -10.60
N PRO A 191 -8.67 6.75 -11.46
CA PRO A 191 -8.27 5.97 -12.62
C PRO A 191 -7.50 4.72 -12.15
N PRO A 192 -7.70 3.55 -12.79
CA PRO A 192 -7.00 2.32 -12.43
C PRO A 192 -5.49 2.46 -12.49
N SER A 193 -4.78 1.87 -11.53
CA SER A 193 -3.34 2.04 -11.32
C SER A 193 -2.57 0.73 -11.09
N PRO A 194 -2.70 -0.29 -11.96
CA PRO A 194 -2.07 -1.59 -11.73
C PRO A 194 -0.54 -1.50 -11.56
N GLY A 195 -0.06 -2.14 -10.51
CA GLY A 195 1.34 -2.15 -10.07
C GLY A 195 1.81 -0.85 -9.40
N ARG A 196 0.90 0.05 -9.00
CA ARG A 196 1.24 1.37 -8.45
C ARG A 196 0.27 1.79 -7.35
N ALA A 197 0.72 2.73 -6.53
CA ALA A 197 -0.15 3.36 -5.54
C ALA A 197 -1.34 4.07 -6.21
N ASN A 198 -2.52 3.91 -5.61
CA ASN A 198 -3.74 4.61 -6.00
C ASN A 198 -3.51 6.13 -6.02
N PRO A 199 -3.96 6.83 -7.08
CA PRO A 199 -3.75 8.26 -7.19
C PRO A 199 -4.51 9.02 -6.09
N VAL A 200 -3.88 10.03 -5.50
CA VAL A 200 -4.55 10.91 -4.56
C VAL A 200 -5.60 11.76 -5.27
N ALA A 201 -6.83 11.77 -4.74
CA ALA A 201 -7.88 12.65 -5.23
C ALA A 201 -7.44 14.11 -5.11
N THR A 202 -7.12 14.75 -6.23
CA THR A 202 -6.90 16.20 -6.24
C THR A 202 -8.24 16.87 -5.96
N PRO A 203 -8.36 17.71 -4.90
CA PRO A 203 -9.59 18.46 -4.70
C PRO A 203 -9.82 19.33 -5.94
N ILE A 204 -10.98 19.18 -6.57
CA ILE A 204 -11.38 20.09 -7.65
C ILE A 204 -11.38 21.49 -7.03
N PRO A 205 -10.58 22.45 -7.54
CA PRO A 205 -10.67 23.82 -7.04
C PRO A 205 -12.10 24.30 -7.29
N ALA A 206 -12.78 24.69 -6.21
CA ALA A 206 -14.13 25.26 -6.25
C ALA A 206 -14.11 26.66 -6.90
N SER A 207 -13.79 26.75 -8.18
CA SER A 207 -13.93 27.97 -8.98
C SER A 207 -13.83 27.67 -10.47
N MET A 208 -14.76 26.88 -11.00
CA MET A 208 -15.23 27.13 -12.37
C MET A 208 -16.71 27.48 -12.29
N SER A 209 -17.00 28.61 -11.63
CA SER A 209 -18.30 29.24 -11.75
C SER A 209 -18.43 29.67 -13.21
N LEU A 210 -19.31 28.97 -13.92
CA LEU A 210 -19.60 29.15 -15.33
C LEU A 210 -20.01 30.62 -15.56
N TYR A 211 -19.10 31.44 -16.10
CA TYR A 211 -19.47 32.75 -16.62
C TYR A 211 -20.24 32.52 -17.92
N LEU A 212 -21.55 32.28 -17.82
CA LEU A 212 -22.44 32.33 -18.98
C LEU A 212 -22.50 33.79 -19.43
N PRO A 213 -22.03 34.17 -20.62
CA PRO A 213 -22.33 35.51 -21.12
C PRO A 213 -23.83 35.55 -21.39
N LEU A 214 -24.52 36.50 -20.74
CA LEU A 214 -25.92 36.81 -21.05
C LEU A 214 -25.99 37.19 -22.53
N ILE A 215 -26.54 36.28 -23.35
CA ILE A 215 -26.97 36.61 -24.70
C ILE A 215 -28.15 37.58 -24.55
N GLN A 216 -27.88 38.89 -24.68
CA GLN A 216 -28.91 39.88 -24.88
C GLN A 216 -29.54 39.65 -26.26
N ARG A 217 -30.81 39.23 -26.28
CA ARG A 217 -31.59 39.18 -27.52
C ARG A 217 -31.81 40.61 -28.02
N PRO A 218 -31.62 40.91 -29.32
CA PRO A 218 -32.06 42.19 -29.86
C PRO A 218 -33.58 42.22 -29.90
N ARG A 219 -34.16 43.36 -29.53
CA ARG A 219 -35.57 43.67 -29.75
C ARG A 219 -35.80 43.82 -31.25
N SER A 220 -36.83 43.16 -31.77
CA SER A 220 -37.57 43.54 -32.98
C SER A 220 -39.05 43.51 -32.67
#